data_AF-A0A3N0DYN3-F1
#
_entry.id   AF-A0A3N0DYN3-F1
#
_cell.length_a   1.000
_cell.length_b   1.000
_cell.length_c   1.000
_cell.angle_alpha   90.00
_cell.angle_beta   90.00
_cell.angle_gamma   90.00
#
_symmetry.space_group_name_H-M   'P 1'
#
loop_
_entity.id
_entity.type
_entity.pdbx_description
1 polymer ?
#
loop_
_entity_poly.entity_id
_entity_poly.type
_entity_poly.pdbx_seq_one_letter_code
_entity_poly.pdbx_strand_id
1 'polypeptide(L)'
;MPTGASGWLALVDYATSLGDLSEVGWLELKGALSFTGRTDRKRSVVVVSRAILGMANRIPDSAQKHLGGYGVVFVGIDNHSVVGTERVDGAVLQEEVEKYVGEGGPRWDHQFVEHSDGLVLALVVDPPQWGDRIYACRKGYSDKDTTLAVRDGEIFVRVPGKTRPATSYDLSQLERRLLSAPHTGAAVRVEYDSTFDRIATGDVRELVESVVDEEAEGLLAGLPSGPRHGLSSVQDSDPSLRRWRG
;
A
#
# COMPACT_ATOMS: atom_id res chain seq x y z
N MET A 1 -0.56 -14.42 4.73
CA MET A 1 0.92 -14.55 4.72
C MET A 1 1.33 -15.89 5.32
N PRO A 2 2.43 -16.52 4.86
CA PRO A 2 2.94 -17.73 5.49
C PRO A 2 3.28 -17.47 6.96
N THR A 3 3.08 -18.48 7.80
CA THR A 3 3.42 -18.43 9.22
C THR A 3 4.54 -19.43 9.52
N GLY A 4 5.52 -19.01 10.32
CA GLY A 4 6.67 -19.84 10.68
C GLY A 4 7.64 -20.13 9.53
N ALA A 5 8.78 -20.74 9.87
CA ALA A 5 9.86 -20.97 8.92
C ALA A 5 9.48 -21.91 7.76
N SER A 6 8.71 -22.97 8.04
CA SER A 6 8.29 -23.94 7.02
C SER A 6 7.38 -23.34 5.96
N GLY A 7 6.46 -22.45 6.34
CA GLY A 7 5.60 -21.76 5.38
C GLY A 7 6.38 -20.83 4.46
N TRP A 8 7.43 -20.19 4.98
CA TRP A 8 8.30 -19.32 4.18
C TRP A 8 9.21 -20.09 3.23
N LEU A 9 9.76 -21.23 3.67
CA LEU A 9 10.49 -22.14 2.80
C LEU A 9 9.61 -22.62 1.64
N ALA A 10 8.40 -23.09 1.94
CA ALA A 10 7.46 -23.52 0.90
C ALA A 10 7.12 -22.40 -0.10
N LEU A 11 7.03 -21.14 0.35
CA LEU A 11 6.80 -20.01 -0.54
C LEU A 11 8.04 -19.69 -1.41
N VAL A 12 9.25 -19.84 -0.87
CA VAL A 12 10.50 -19.71 -1.64
C VAL A 12 10.61 -20.82 -2.68
N ASP A 13 10.32 -22.07 -2.32
CA ASP A 13 10.32 -23.21 -3.26
C ASP A 13 9.31 -23.01 -4.38
N TYR A 14 8.10 -22.57 -4.03
CA TYR A 14 7.07 -22.23 -5.00
C TYR A 14 7.52 -21.09 -5.93
N ALA A 15 8.06 -20.01 -5.38
CA ALA A 15 8.58 -18.89 -6.16
C ALA A 15 9.69 -19.32 -7.14
N THR A 16 10.57 -20.20 -6.69
CA THR A 16 11.66 -20.79 -7.49
C THR A 16 11.08 -21.65 -8.62
N SER A 17 10.04 -22.44 -8.35
CA SER A 17 9.38 -23.27 -9.36
C SER A 17 8.67 -22.48 -10.47
N LEU A 18 8.24 -21.25 -10.19
CA LEU A 18 7.63 -20.37 -11.20
C LEU A 18 8.64 -19.85 -12.22
N GLY A 19 9.90 -19.63 -11.80
CA GLY A 19 10.92 -18.77 -12.45
C GLY A 19 10.40 -17.72 -13.43
N ASP A 20 10.62 -17.82 -14.75
CA ASP A 20 10.23 -16.76 -15.71
C ASP A 20 8.71 -16.53 -15.80
N LEU A 21 7.88 -17.49 -15.35
CA LEU A 21 6.43 -17.35 -15.21
C LEU A 21 6.02 -16.64 -13.89
N SER A 22 6.98 -16.11 -13.12
CA SER A 22 6.73 -15.20 -11.99
C SER A 22 6.20 -13.82 -12.41
N GLU A 23 5.60 -13.72 -13.60
CA GLU A 23 4.82 -12.60 -14.12
C GLU A 23 3.52 -12.32 -13.35
N VAL A 24 3.47 -12.62 -12.06
CA VAL A 24 2.31 -12.37 -11.23
C VAL A 24 2.42 -11.01 -10.55
N GLY A 25 1.28 -10.34 -10.40
CA GLY A 25 1.21 -8.99 -9.82
C GLY A 25 1.49 -8.93 -8.33
N TRP A 26 1.75 -10.05 -7.64
CA TRP A 26 1.97 -10.09 -6.19
C TRP A 26 3.38 -10.54 -5.78
N LEU A 27 4.17 -11.07 -6.72
CA LEU A 27 5.53 -11.56 -6.49
C LEU A 27 6.51 -10.84 -7.42
N GLU A 28 7.66 -10.45 -6.90
CA GLU A 28 8.80 -10.00 -7.70
C GLU A 28 10.06 -10.71 -7.22
N LEU A 29 10.82 -11.27 -8.17
CA LEU A 29 12.09 -11.94 -7.90
C LEU A 29 13.23 -11.01 -8.29
N LYS A 30 14.27 -10.98 -7.45
CA LYS A 30 15.55 -10.34 -7.68
C LYS A 30 16.62 -11.36 -7.37
N GLY A 31 17.63 -11.43 -8.23
CA GLY A 31 18.85 -12.18 -7.94
C GLY A 31 19.62 -11.60 -6.76
N ALA A 32 20.89 -11.98 -6.65
CA ALA A 32 21.75 -11.50 -5.58
C ALA A 32 21.86 -9.96 -5.62
N LEU A 33 21.54 -9.32 -4.50
CA LEU A 33 21.83 -7.92 -4.26
C LEU A 33 22.89 -7.81 -3.16
N SER A 34 23.85 -6.91 -3.36
CA SER A 34 24.88 -6.65 -2.36
C SER A 34 24.48 -5.47 -1.49
N PHE A 35 24.52 -5.68 -0.18
CA PHE A 35 24.31 -4.61 0.82
C PHE A 35 25.62 -4.20 1.49
N THR A 36 26.73 -4.80 1.06
CA THR A 36 28.09 -4.44 1.41
C THR A 36 28.59 -3.28 0.55
N GLY A 37 29.55 -2.50 1.08
CA GLY A 37 30.04 -1.31 0.40
C GLY A 37 29.01 -0.18 0.28
N ARG A 38 29.47 1.05 0.01
CA ARG A 38 28.57 2.21 -0.05
C ARG A 38 27.80 2.28 -1.37
N THR A 39 28.45 1.95 -2.49
CA THR A 39 27.86 2.07 -3.83
C THR A 39 26.85 0.96 -4.09
N ASP A 40 27.22 -0.28 -3.87
CA ASP A 40 26.34 -1.43 -4.12
C ASP A 40 25.14 -1.43 -3.19
N ARG A 41 25.32 -1.11 -1.89
CA ARG A 41 24.19 -0.91 -0.98
C ARG A 41 23.19 0.11 -1.49
N LYS A 42 23.64 1.27 -1.98
CA LYS A 42 22.72 2.28 -2.54
C LYS A 42 21.96 1.75 -3.75
N ARG A 43 22.64 1.04 -4.67
CA ARG A 43 22.02 0.40 -5.83
C ARG A 43 20.95 -0.59 -5.39
N SER A 44 21.29 -1.50 -4.48
CA SER A 44 20.39 -2.53 -3.94
C SER A 44 19.17 -1.91 -3.24
N VAL A 45 19.38 -0.89 -2.40
CA VAL A 45 18.31 -0.13 -1.73
C VAL A 45 17.36 0.49 -2.75
N VAL A 46 17.87 1.08 -3.83
CA VAL A 46 17.02 1.68 -4.89
C VAL A 46 16.21 0.59 -5.61
N VAL A 47 16.81 -0.56 -5.91
CA VAL A 47 16.11 -1.69 -6.54
C VAL A 47 14.93 -2.15 -5.68
N VAL A 48 15.16 -2.37 -4.38
CA VAL A 48 14.09 -2.83 -3.48
C VAL A 48 13.05 -1.74 -3.21
N SER A 49 13.45 -0.47 -3.07
CA SER A 49 12.53 0.64 -2.86
C SER A 49 11.57 0.81 -4.05
N ARG A 50 12.09 0.67 -5.27
CA ARG A 50 11.28 0.69 -6.49
C ARG A 50 10.27 -0.46 -6.49
N ALA A 51 10.68 -1.67 -6.12
CA ALA A 51 9.78 -2.82 -6.04
C ALA A 51 8.69 -2.64 -4.97
N ILE A 52 9.04 -2.10 -3.80
CA ILE A 52 8.09 -1.77 -2.72
C ILE A 52 7.04 -0.77 -3.22
N LEU A 53 7.47 0.33 -3.84
CA LEU A 53 6.55 1.33 -4.41
C LEU A 53 5.64 0.71 -5.48
N GLY A 54 6.19 -0.12 -6.36
CA GLY A 54 5.42 -0.83 -7.39
C GLY A 54 4.33 -1.73 -6.80
N MET A 55 4.66 -2.51 -5.76
CA MET A 55 3.73 -3.38 -5.06
C MET A 55 2.67 -2.59 -4.27
N ALA A 56 3.04 -1.49 -3.64
CA ALA A 56 2.12 -0.68 -2.86
C ALA A 56 1.12 0.09 -3.73
N ASN A 57 1.47 0.38 -4.99
CA ASN A 57 0.59 1.05 -5.95
C ASN A 57 -0.28 0.08 -6.77
N ARG A 58 -0.53 -1.14 -6.28
CA ARG A 58 -1.49 -2.05 -6.91
C ARG A 58 -2.93 -1.63 -6.60
N ILE A 59 -3.86 -2.05 -7.47
CA ILE A 59 -5.29 -1.89 -7.22
C ILE A 59 -5.77 -2.96 -6.23
N PRO A 60 -6.50 -2.59 -5.16
CA PRO A 60 -6.87 -3.49 -4.06
C PRO A 60 -7.51 -4.80 -4.54
N ASP A 61 -8.52 -4.73 -5.40
CA ASP A 61 -9.25 -5.89 -5.91
C ASP A 61 -8.35 -6.88 -6.68
N SER A 62 -7.34 -6.35 -7.38
CA SER A 62 -6.38 -7.19 -8.10
C SER A 62 -5.37 -7.81 -7.13
N ALA A 63 -4.88 -7.02 -6.17
CA ALA A 63 -3.94 -7.47 -5.17
C ALA A 63 -4.55 -8.58 -4.28
N GLN A 64 -5.79 -8.40 -3.82
CA GLN A 64 -6.46 -9.27 -2.85
C GLN A 64 -6.58 -10.73 -3.31
N LYS A 65 -6.53 -10.98 -4.62
CA LYS A 65 -6.58 -12.33 -5.23
C LYS A 65 -5.48 -13.26 -4.72
N HIS A 66 -4.37 -12.74 -4.20
CA HIS A 66 -3.24 -13.52 -3.74
C HIS A 66 -2.75 -13.05 -2.38
N LEU A 67 -2.46 -14.01 -1.49
CA LEU A 67 -1.90 -13.76 -0.16
C LEU A 67 -2.69 -12.76 0.71
N GLY A 68 -3.98 -12.52 0.43
CA GLY A 68 -4.76 -11.50 1.12
C GLY A 68 -4.39 -10.07 0.74
N GLY A 69 -3.76 -9.87 -0.42
CA GLY A 69 -3.36 -8.57 -0.95
C GLY A 69 -1.90 -8.22 -0.71
N TYR A 70 -1.18 -8.96 0.11
CA TYR A 70 0.24 -8.73 0.37
C TYR A 70 1.05 -8.89 -0.91
N GLY A 71 2.08 -8.04 -1.06
CA GLY A 71 3.11 -8.18 -2.09
C GLY A 71 4.37 -8.77 -1.48
N VAL A 72 5.09 -9.60 -2.23
CA VAL A 72 6.37 -10.18 -1.78
C VAL A 72 7.44 -9.90 -2.82
N VAL A 73 8.58 -9.38 -2.36
CA VAL A 73 9.80 -9.28 -3.16
C VAL A 73 10.83 -10.21 -2.57
N PHE A 74 11.26 -11.23 -3.31
CA PHE A 74 12.37 -12.08 -2.91
C PHE A 74 13.66 -11.60 -3.54
N VAL A 75 14.70 -11.47 -2.72
CA VAL A 75 16.07 -11.15 -3.12
C VAL A 75 16.94 -12.37 -2.84
N GLY A 76 17.76 -12.75 -3.82
CA GLY A 76 18.55 -13.98 -3.80
C GLY A 76 17.91 -15.14 -4.57
N ILE A 77 16.93 -14.86 -5.44
CA ILE A 77 16.33 -15.84 -6.35
C ILE A 77 16.49 -15.35 -7.79
N ASP A 78 17.12 -16.17 -8.64
CA ASP A 78 17.33 -15.87 -10.06
C ASP A 78 17.25 -17.12 -10.92
N ASN A 79 16.73 -17.01 -12.14
CA ASN A 79 16.66 -18.09 -13.13
C ASN A 79 16.21 -19.46 -12.56
N HIS A 80 15.06 -19.51 -11.87
CA HIS A 80 14.54 -20.73 -11.24
C HIS A 80 15.45 -21.35 -10.17
N SER A 81 16.33 -20.57 -9.53
CA SER A 81 17.25 -21.05 -8.49
C SER A 81 17.43 -20.05 -7.37
N VAL A 82 17.73 -20.55 -6.17
CA VAL A 82 18.21 -19.71 -5.06
C VAL A 82 19.70 -19.46 -5.28
N VAL A 83 20.06 -18.21 -5.54
CA VAL A 83 21.45 -17.75 -5.71
C VAL A 83 22.03 -17.14 -4.43
N GLY A 84 21.15 -16.87 -3.45
CA GLY A 84 21.52 -16.30 -2.18
C GLY A 84 21.67 -14.77 -2.20
N THR A 85 21.57 -14.16 -1.02
CA THR A 85 21.87 -12.75 -0.76
C THR A 85 22.68 -12.62 0.53
N GLU A 86 23.29 -11.46 0.73
CA GLU A 86 23.96 -11.12 1.98
C GLU A 86 22.96 -10.72 3.06
N ARG A 87 23.28 -11.01 4.33
CA ARG A 87 22.52 -10.50 5.47
C ARG A 87 22.84 -9.02 5.67
N VAL A 88 21.80 -8.20 5.86
CA VAL A 88 21.90 -6.78 6.17
C VAL A 88 21.21 -6.52 7.51
N ASP A 89 21.72 -5.54 8.27
CA ASP A 89 21.05 -5.07 9.47
C ASP A 89 19.68 -4.48 9.10
N GLY A 90 18.63 -4.94 9.78
CA GLY A 90 17.26 -4.57 9.46
C GLY A 90 16.96 -3.08 9.66
N ALA A 91 17.55 -2.46 10.69
CA ALA A 91 17.36 -1.04 10.96
C ALA A 91 18.07 -0.19 9.89
N VAL A 92 19.27 -0.60 9.47
CA VAL A 92 19.98 0.05 8.35
C VAL A 92 19.20 -0.09 7.03
N LEU A 93 18.65 -1.28 6.75
CA LEU A 93 17.83 -1.49 5.56
C LEU A 93 16.59 -0.59 5.58
N GLN A 94 15.89 -0.53 6.70
CA GLN A 94 14.69 0.30 6.88
C GLN A 94 15.01 1.79 6.70
N GLU A 95 16.03 2.31 7.38
CA GLU A 95 16.46 3.71 7.28
C GLU A 95 16.84 4.08 5.84
N GLU A 96 17.57 3.21 5.13
CA GLU A 96 18.00 3.49 3.76
C GLU A 96 16.84 3.43 2.75
N VAL A 97 15.91 2.48 2.90
CA VAL A 97 14.71 2.37 2.05
C VAL A 97 13.75 3.54 2.30
N GLU A 98 13.58 3.97 3.55
CA GLU A 98 12.71 5.09 3.94
C GLU A 98 13.09 6.39 3.22
N LYS A 99 14.38 6.60 2.93
CA LYS A 99 14.86 7.74 2.12
C LYS A 99 14.22 7.80 0.73
N TYR A 100 13.78 6.66 0.18
CA TYR A 100 13.16 6.56 -1.14
C TYR A 100 11.64 6.37 -1.07
N VAL A 101 11.11 5.66 -0.07
CA VAL A 101 9.66 5.41 0.04
C VAL A 101 8.92 6.47 0.87
N GLY A 102 9.65 7.19 1.73
CA GLY A 102 9.14 8.23 2.63
C GLY A 102 8.65 7.69 3.98
N GLU A 103 8.75 8.53 5.02
CA GLU A 103 8.28 8.25 6.39
C GLU A 103 6.77 7.97 6.47
N GLY A 104 5.97 8.70 5.69
CA GLY A 104 4.54 8.43 5.46
C GLY A 104 4.27 7.50 4.27
N GLY A 105 5.26 6.68 3.90
CA GLY A 105 5.22 5.79 2.75
C GLY A 105 4.34 4.55 2.96
N PRO A 106 4.37 3.59 2.01
CA PRO A 106 3.68 2.34 2.17
C PRO A 106 4.29 1.53 3.31
N ARG A 107 3.45 0.76 4.01
CA ARG A 107 3.92 -0.17 5.04
C ARG A 107 4.53 -1.41 4.40
N TRP A 108 5.66 -1.82 4.93
CA TRP A 108 6.35 -3.04 4.55
C TRP A 108 7.19 -3.54 5.72
N ASP A 109 7.52 -4.82 5.67
CA ASP A 109 8.43 -5.47 6.61
C ASP A 109 9.40 -6.39 5.84
N HIS A 110 10.37 -6.96 6.53
CA HIS A 110 11.33 -7.86 5.95
C HIS A 110 11.61 -9.06 6.85
N GLN A 111 12.08 -10.13 6.24
CA GLN A 111 12.61 -11.27 6.97
C GLN A 111 13.61 -12.04 6.12
N PHE A 112 14.50 -12.72 6.81
CA PHE A 112 15.48 -13.61 6.21
C PHE A 112 14.99 -15.05 6.29
N VAL A 113 15.02 -15.74 5.16
CA VAL A 113 14.65 -17.15 5.03
C VAL A 113 15.91 -17.94 4.73
N GLU A 114 16.28 -18.84 5.65
CA GLU A 114 17.42 -19.75 5.51
C GLU A 114 17.02 -20.94 4.65
N HIS A 115 17.23 -20.84 3.32
CA HIS A 115 17.01 -21.94 2.39
C HIS A 115 18.29 -22.78 2.26
N SER A 116 18.18 -24.07 1.91
CA SER A 116 19.33 -25.00 1.83
C SER A 116 20.44 -24.50 0.90
N ASP A 117 20.04 -23.80 -0.15
CA ASP A 117 20.93 -23.34 -1.22
C ASP A 117 21.42 -21.90 -1.02
N GLY A 118 20.91 -21.19 0.01
CA GLY A 118 21.34 -19.83 0.30
C GLY A 118 20.33 -19.01 1.10
N LEU A 119 20.77 -17.87 1.60
CA LEU A 119 19.93 -16.91 2.30
C LEU A 119 19.02 -16.17 1.31
N VAL A 120 17.72 -16.08 1.59
CA VAL A 120 16.77 -15.27 0.81
C VAL A 120 16.23 -14.16 1.70
N LEU A 121 16.25 -12.92 1.20
CA LEU A 121 15.58 -11.79 1.85
C LEU A 121 14.17 -11.65 1.25
N ALA A 122 13.15 -11.76 2.09
CA ALA A 122 11.77 -11.47 1.72
C ALA A 122 11.40 -10.07 2.21
N LEU A 123 10.94 -9.22 1.29
CA LEU A 123 10.28 -7.97 1.61
C LEU A 123 8.78 -8.16 1.45
N VAL A 124 8.04 -7.84 2.49
CA VAL A 124 6.58 -8.01 2.56
C VAL A 124 5.95 -6.65 2.52
N VAL A 125 5.19 -6.36 1.47
CA VAL A 125 4.47 -5.09 1.30
C VAL A 125 3.02 -5.29 1.68
N ASP A 126 2.50 -4.40 2.53
CA ASP A 126 1.12 -4.47 3.00
C ASP A 126 0.12 -4.42 1.83
N PRO A 127 -1.08 -5.00 1.99
CA PRO A 127 -2.14 -4.93 1.01
C PRO A 127 -2.57 -3.47 0.75
N PRO A 128 -2.59 -3.01 -0.52
CA PRO A 128 -3.15 -1.71 -0.83
C PRO A 128 -4.65 -1.71 -0.53
N GLN A 129 -5.14 -0.61 0.00
CA GLN A 129 -6.55 -0.37 0.29
C GLN A 129 -7.13 0.65 -0.67
N TRP A 130 -8.45 0.58 -0.81
CA TRP A 130 -9.20 1.68 -1.38
C TRP A 130 -9.01 2.91 -0.47
N GLY A 131 -8.83 4.10 -1.04
CA GLY A 131 -8.50 5.33 -0.31
C GLY A 131 -7.01 5.58 -0.05
N ASP A 132 -6.14 4.60 -0.30
CA ASP A 132 -4.70 4.81 -0.14
C ASP A 132 -4.18 5.90 -1.07
N ARG A 133 -3.26 6.71 -0.53
CA ARG A 133 -2.51 7.71 -1.30
C ARG A 133 -1.73 7.05 -2.44
N ILE A 134 -1.39 7.86 -3.43
CA ILE A 134 -0.45 7.45 -4.48
C ILE A 134 0.97 7.55 -3.91
N TYR A 135 1.71 6.44 -3.89
CA TYR A 135 3.06 6.42 -3.35
C TYR A 135 4.08 6.76 -4.44
N ALA A 136 4.75 7.90 -4.30
CA ALA A 136 5.83 8.33 -5.17
C ALA A 136 7.19 8.14 -4.50
N CYS A 137 8.23 7.93 -5.31
CA CYS A 137 9.61 7.97 -4.86
C CYS A 137 9.95 9.35 -4.29
N ARG A 138 10.69 9.40 -3.18
CA ARG A 138 11.01 10.64 -2.43
C ARG A 138 12.44 11.13 -2.64
N LYS A 139 13.23 10.38 -3.39
CA LYS A 139 14.65 10.68 -3.60
C LYS A 139 15.12 10.20 -4.95
N GLY A 140 15.79 11.09 -5.68
CA GLY A 140 16.44 10.74 -6.94
C GLY A 140 17.69 9.89 -6.75
N TYR A 141 17.93 8.97 -7.68
CA TYR A 141 19.17 8.24 -7.83
C TYR A 141 19.41 7.92 -9.30
N SER A 142 20.65 7.98 -9.74
CA SER A 142 21.08 7.56 -11.06
C SER A 142 22.40 6.83 -10.90
N ASP A 143 22.47 5.62 -11.41
CA ASP A 143 23.72 4.89 -11.56
C ASP A 143 24.40 5.28 -12.88
N LYS A 144 25.73 5.36 -12.89
CA LYS A 144 26.51 5.64 -14.11
C LYS A 144 26.84 4.36 -14.87
N ASP A 145 26.91 3.24 -14.17
CA ASP A 145 27.35 1.95 -14.70
C ASP A 145 26.18 1.06 -15.14
N THR A 146 24.96 1.43 -14.74
CA THR A 146 23.73 0.69 -15.06
C THR A 146 22.63 1.63 -15.51
N THR A 147 21.55 1.10 -16.09
CA THR A 147 20.36 1.88 -16.44
C THR A 147 19.44 2.14 -15.25
N LEU A 148 19.88 1.87 -14.02
CA LEU A 148 19.08 2.07 -12.82
C LEU A 148 19.02 3.56 -12.49
N ALA A 149 17.85 4.16 -12.72
CA ALA A 149 17.54 5.50 -12.29
C ALA A 149 16.13 5.58 -11.72
N VAL A 150 15.96 6.44 -10.72
CA VAL A 150 14.67 6.85 -10.14
C VAL A 150 14.70 8.35 -9.91
N ARG A 151 13.57 9.03 -10.07
CA ARG A 151 13.43 10.47 -9.80
C ARG A 151 12.56 10.71 -8.58
N ASP A 152 12.81 11.82 -7.89
CA ASP A 152 11.86 12.32 -6.90
C ASP A 152 10.52 12.64 -7.58
N GLY A 153 9.42 12.21 -6.97
CA GLY A 153 8.07 12.26 -7.51
C GLY A 153 7.71 11.14 -8.50
N GLU A 154 8.65 10.26 -8.87
CA GLU A 154 8.36 9.17 -9.81
C GLU A 154 7.48 8.10 -9.17
N ILE A 155 6.37 7.76 -9.84
CA ILE A 155 5.40 6.76 -9.38
C ILE A 155 5.68 5.46 -10.11
N PHE A 156 5.85 4.38 -9.35
CA PHE A 156 6.06 3.04 -9.90
C PHE A 156 4.81 2.18 -9.69
N VAL A 157 4.50 1.34 -10.67
CA VAL A 157 3.44 0.33 -10.59
C VAL A 157 3.98 -1.04 -10.93
N ARG A 158 3.49 -2.06 -10.22
CA ARG A 158 3.69 -3.46 -10.55
C ARG A 158 2.67 -3.90 -11.58
N VAL A 159 3.14 -4.33 -12.74
CA VAL A 159 2.37 -5.10 -13.72
C VAL A 159 2.93 -6.52 -13.78
N PRO A 160 2.22 -7.50 -14.38
CA PRO A 160 2.79 -8.80 -14.70
C PRO A 160 4.22 -8.68 -15.24
N GLY A 161 5.16 -9.35 -14.57
CA GLY A 161 6.56 -9.47 -14.98
C GLY A 161 7.46 -8.28 -14.64
N LYS A 162 6.94 -7.06 -14.42
CA LYS A 162 7.81 -5.89 -14.15
C LYS A 162 7.20 -4.80 -13.28
N THR A 163 8.09 -4.13 -12.55
CA THR A 163 7.82 -2.82 -11.95
C THR A 163 8.33 -1.72 -12.87
N ARG A 164 7.46 -0.80 -13.29
CA ARG A 164 7.78 0.28 -14.23
C ARG A 164 7.17 1.63 -13.79
N PRO A 165 7.63 2.77 -14.33
CA PRO A 165 6.95 4.04 -14.14
C PRO A 165 5.47 3.96 -14.56
N ALA A 166 4.61 4.65 -13.82
CA ALA A 166 3.20 4.76 -14.10
C ALA A 166 2.95 5.48 -15.43
N THR A 167 2.02 4.95 -16.22
CA THR A 167 1.44 5.64 -17.37
C THR A 167 0.28 6.53 -16.92
N SER A 168 -0.24 7.38 -17.81
CA SER A 168 -1.47 8.13 -17.56
C SER A 168 -2.64 7.22 -17.17
N TYR A 169 -2.77 6.04 -17.79
CA TYR A 169 -3.80 5.07 -17.44
C TYR A 169 -3.65 4.58 -15.99
N ASP A 170 -2.43 4.23 -15.60
CA ASP A 170 -2.16 3.77 -14.23
C ASP A 170 -2.46 4.87 -13.21
N LEU A 171 -2.11 6.12 -13.53
CA LEU A 171 -2.42 7.28 -12.69
C LEU A 171 -3.92 7.46 -12.53
N SER A 172 -4.73 7.36 -13.59
CA SER A 172 -6.19 7.43 -13.47
C SER A 172 -6.76 6.31 -12.60
N GLN A 173 -6.20 5.09 -12.65
CA GLN A 173 -6.61 4.01 -11.75
C GLN A 173 -6.22 4.28 -10.29
N LEU A 174 -5.03 4.85 -10.06
CA LEU A 174 -4.55 5.21 -8.73
C LEU A 174 -5.30 6.40 -8.14
N GLU A 175 -5.71 7.37 -8.96
CA GLU A 175 -6.63 8.46 -8.58
C GLU A 175 -7.99 7.90 -8.20
N ARG A 176 -8.54 6.99 -9.01
CA ARG A 176 -9.78 6.29 -8.63
C ARG A 176 -9.62 5.56 -7.30
N ARG A 177 -8.48 4.90 -7.07
CA ARG A 177 -8.18 4.25 -5.79
C ARG A 177 -8.24 5.24 -4.64
N LEU A 178 -7.52 6.36 -4.76
CA LEU A 178 -7.47 7.42 -3.76
C LEU A 178 -8.87 7.99 -3.45
N LEU A 179 -9.67 8.26 -4.48
CA LEU A 179 -11.00 8.86 -4.32
C LEU A 179 -12.04 7.86 -3.80
N SER A 180 -11.81 6.57 -3.98
CA SER A 180 -12.74 5.51 -3.57
C SER A 180 -12.49 5.03 -2.15
N ALA A 181 -11.98 5.89 -1.26
CA ALA A 181 -11.81 5.55 0.15
C ALA A 181 -13.05 4.78 0.65
N PRO A 182 -12.88 3.61 1.31
CA PRO A 182 -14.01 2.92 1.90
C PRO A 182 -14.71 4.00 2.69
N HIS A 183 -15.98 4.24 2.34
CA HIS A 183 -16.73 5.28 3.00
C HIS A 183 -16.52 4.98 4.49
N THR A 184 -15.95 5.93 5.23
CA THR A 184 -15.87 5.85 6.68
C THR A 184 -17.27 5.91 7.30
N GLY A 185 -18.32 5.62 6.52
CA GLY A 185 -19.64 5.30 6.97
C GLY A 185 -19.60 3.93 7.63
N ALA A 186 -20.16 3.88 8.84
CA ALA A 186 -20.35 2.66 9.58
C ALA A 186 -21.07 1.61 8.72
N ALA A 187 -20.55 0.38 8.71
CA ALA A 187 -21.32 -0.76 8.27
C ALA A 187 -22.30 -1.11 9.40
N VAL A 188 -23.54 -0.62 9.32
CA VAL A 188 -24.60 -0.95 10.27
C VAL A 188 -25.19 -2.30 9.88
N ARG A 189 -25.10 -3.27 10.80
CA ARG A 189 -25.80 -4.56 10.69
C ARG A 189 -26.82 -4.61 11.81
N VAL A 190 -28.10 -4.73 11.46
CA VAL A 190 -29.20 -4.92 12.40
C VAL A 190 -29.59 -6.39 12.38
N GLU A 191 -29.57 -7.04 13.54
CA GLU A 191 -30.02 -8.42 13.73
C GLU A 191 -31.02 -8.42 14.89
N TYR A 192 -32.16 -9.08 14.68
CA TYR A 192 -33.24 -9.16 15.66
C TYR A 192 -33.32 -10.59 16.19
N ASP A 193 -32.98 -10.79 17.46
CA ASP A 193 -32.91 -12.11 18.11
C ASP A 193 -34.10 -12.33 19.07
N SER A 194 -35.33 -12.21 18.55
CA SER A 194 -36.55 -12.48 19.34
C SER A 194 -37.73 -12.86 18.45
N THR A 195 -38.84 -13.29 19.07
CA THR A 195 -40.12 -13.53 18.41
C THR A 195 -41.08 -12.40 18.73
N PHE A 196 -41.75 -11.84 17.71
CA PHE A 196 -42.85 -10.90 17.94
C PHE A 196 -44.04 -11.63 18.55
N ASP A 197 -44.26 -11.48 19.86
CA ASP A 197 -45.46 -11.97 20.53
C ASP A 197 -46.64 -11.07 20.16
N ARG A 198 -47.41 -11.51 19.15
CA ARG A 198 -48.71 -10.98 18.73
C ARG A 198 -48.81 -9.45 18.70
N ILE A 199 -48.25 -8.87 17.65
CA ILE A 199 -48.46 -7.46 17.28
C ILE A 199 -49.04 -7.44 15.86
N ALA A 200 -49.94 -6.50 15.56
CA ALA A 200 -50.37 -6.31 14.17
C ALA A 200 -49.13 -5.96 13.34
N THR A 201 -49.00 -6.50 12.12
CA THR A 201 -47.81 -6.29 11.29
C THR A 201 -47.46 -4.82 11.03
N GLY A 202 -48.42 -3.91 11.21
CA GLY A 202 -48.19 -2.45 11.17
C GLY A 202 -47.33 -1.95 12.33
N ASP A 203 -47.62 -2.36 13.56
CA ASP A 203 -46.91 -1.86 14.74
C ASP A 203 -45.50 -2.47 14.88
N VAL A 204 -45.23 -3.60 14.22
CA VAL A 204 -43.87 -4.17 14.12
C VAL A 204 -42.94 -3.27 13.31
N ARG A 205 -43.43 -2.70 12.20
CA ARG A 205 -42.64 -1.79 11.37
C ARG A 205 -42.30 -0.52 12.14
N GLU A 206 -43.32 0.10 12.74
CA GLU A 206 -43.12 1.32 13.54
C GLU A 206 -42.17 1.09 14.70
N LEU A 207 -42.27 -0.06 15.39
CA LEU A 207 -41.36 -0.42 16.47
C LEU A 207 -39.90 -0.59 16.00
N VAL A 208 -39.67 -1.25 14.86
CA VAL A 208 -38.32 -1.42 14.31
C VAL A 208 -37.75 -0.07 13.87
N GLU A 209 -38.55 0.75 13.18
CA GLU A 209 -38.16 2.08 12.73
C GLU A 209 -37.81 2.97 13.94
N SER A 210 -38.62 2.96 15.01
CA SER A 210 -38.34 3.75 16.22
C SER A 210 -37.06 3.32 16.94
N VAL A 211 -36.79 2.02 17.03
CA VAL A 211 -35.56 1.51 17.68
C VAL A 211 -34.32 1.86 16.88
N VAL A 212 -34.39 1.75 15.55
CA VAL A 212 -33.27 2.16 14.67
C VAL A 212 -33.02 3.66 14.78
N ASP A 213 -34.06 4.48 14.83
CA ASP A 213 -33.94 5.93 14.95
C ASP A 213 -33.35 6.34 16.31
N GLU A 214 -33.80 5.75 17.42
CA GLU A 214 -33.28 6.02 18.76
C GLU A 214 -31.78 5.67 18.88
N GLU A 215 -31.38 4.50 18.38
CA GLU A 215 -29.97 4.09 18.33
C GLU A 215 -29.12 4.99 17.41
N ALA A 216 -29.67 5.39 16.26
CA ALA A 216 -29.01 6.31 15.35
C ALA A 216 -28.78 7.68 16.00
N GLU A 217 -29.79 8.23 16.68
CA GLU A 217 -29.67 9.49 17.42
C GLU A 217 -28.62 9.39 18.54
N GLY A 218 -28.60 8.28 19.29
CA GLY A 218 -27.61 8.03 20.34
C GLY A 218 -26.18 8.00 19.79
N LEU A 219 -25.95 7.31 18.68
CA LEU A 219 -24.64 7.25 18.01
C LEU A 219 -24.22 8.62 17.46
N LEU A 220 -25.16 9.37 16.88
CA LEU A 220 -24.90 10.71 16.33
C LEU A 220 -24.59 11.73 17.43
N ALA A 221 -25.27 11.65 18.58
CA ALA A 221 -25.02 12.52 19.73
C ALA A 221 -23.61 12.33 20.32
N GLY A 222 -23.02 11.13 20.18
CA GLY A 222 -21.67 10.81 20.62
C GLY A 222 -20.56 11.30 19.69
N LEU A 223 -20.89 11.80 18.49
CA LEU A 223 -19.88 12.29 17.56
C LEU A 223 -19.34 13.67 18.02
N PRO A 224 -18.02 13.89 17.99
CA PRO A 224 -17.46 15.21 18.25
C PRO A 224 -18.06 16.20 17.25
N SER A 225 -18.61 17.31 17.74
CA SER A 225 -19.03 18.39 16.87
C SER A 225 -17.78 18.89 16.14
N GLY A 226 -17.68 18.59 14.84
CA GLY A 226 -16.56 19.05 14.03
C GLY A 226 -16.40 20.57 14.15
N PRO A 227 -15.17 21.11 14.02
CA PRO A 227 -14.98 22.55 14.05
C PRO A 227 -15.88 23.16 12.97
N ARG A 228 -16.79 24.04 13.39
CA ARG A 228 -17.51 24.92 12.47
C ARG A 228 -16.43 25.75 11.79
N HIS A 229 -16.01 25.36 10.60
CA HIS A 229 -15.27 26.27 9.74
C HIS A 229 -16.21 27.44 9.48
N GLY A 230 -16.02 28.51 10.25
CA GLY A 230 -16.66 29.78 10.00
C GLY A 230 -16.28 30.20 8.60
N LEU A 231 -17.23 30.12 7.68
CA LEU A 231 -17.23 30.99 6.52
C LEU A 231 -17.39 32.40 7.08
N SER A 232 -16.26 33.02 7.45
CA SER A 232 -16.22 34.46 7.62
C SER A 232 -16.54 35.03 6.25
N SER A 233 -17.75 35.56 6.10
CA SER A 233 -18.12 36.44 5.01
C SER A 233 -17.00 37.47 4.85
N VAL A 234 -16.29 37.41 3.73
CA VAL A 234 -15.41 38.49 3.30
C VAL A 234 -16.32 39.69 3.07
N GLN A 235 -16.37 40.59 4.04
CA GLN A 235 -16.90 41.92 3.84
C GLN A 235 -15.92 42.66 2.95
N ASP A 236 -16.36 42.85 1.72
CA ASP A 236 -15.74 43.67 0.70
C ASP A 236 -15.83 45.13 1.15
N SER A 237 -14.74 45.66 1.72
CA SER A 237 -14.55 47.11 1.87
C SER A 237 -13.08 47.46 2.08
N ASP A 238 -12.32 47.55 0.99
CA ASP A 238 -11.14 48.43 0.94
C ASP A 238 -11.10 49.21 -0.39
N PRO A 239 -11.47 50.50 -0.39
CA PRO A 239 -11.45 51.34 -1.59
C PRO A 239 -10.08 51.99 -1.85
N SER A 240 -8.97 51.42 -1.39
CA SER A 240 -7.64 52.06 -1.49
C SER A 240 -6.64 51.43 -2.47
N LEU A 241 -7.09 50.78 -3.56
CA LEU A 241 -6.18 50.38 -4.65
C LEU A 241 -6.74 50.72 -6.05
N ARG A 242 -6.98 52.01 -6.28
CA ARG A 242 -6.97 52.60 -7.64
C ARG A 242 -5.88 53.65 -7.73
N ARG A 243 -4.74 53.25 -8.29
CA ARG A 243 -3.84 54.04 -9.15
C ARG A 243 -2.61 53.19 -9.36
N TRP A 244 -2.32 52.83 -10.60
CA TRP A 244 -1.00 52.67 -11.23
C TRP A 244 -1.24 52.08 -12.63
N ARG A 245 -1.58 52.96 -13.57
CA ARG A 245 -1.27 52.80 -15.00
C ARG A 245 -0.74 54.16 -15.48
N GLY A 246 0.58 54.20 -15.63
CA GLY A 246 1.31 55.03 -16.58
C GLY A 246 2.04 54.07 -17.51
#